data_AF-A0A367IL49-F1
#
_entry.id   AF-A0A367IL49-F1
#
_cell.length_a   1.000
_cell.length_b   1.000
_cell.length_c   1.000
_cell.angle_alpha   90.00
_cell.angle_beta   90.00
_cell.angle_gamma   90.00
#
_symmetry.space_group_name_H-M   'P 1'
#
loop_
_entity.id
_entity.type
_entity.pdbx_description
1 polymer ?
#
loop_
_entity_poly.entity_id
_entity_poly.type
_entity_poly.pdbx_seq_one_letter_code
_entity_poly.pdbx_strand_id
1 'polypeptide(L)'
;PKEQMRLIKLPLAYEPGLTDSCCYVVKTVIDPTMVSCAAPEPEVDEWSLQTISLPLHGLLERLEDLEKQHDGLLVIDSRVYSLASG
;
A
#
# COMPACT_ATOMS: atom_id res chain seq x y z
N PRO A 1 5.19 -24.99 1.14
CA PRO A 1 5.69 -23.60 1.15
C PRO A 1 4.55 -22.62 0.83
N LYS A 2 4.05 -21.87 1.81
CA LYS A 2 3.15 -20.74 1.51
C LYS A 2 4.00 -19.71 0.75
N GLU A 3 3.59 -19.32 -0.45
CA GLU A 3 4.31 -18.32 -1.24
C GLU A 3 4.43 -17.02 -0.41
N GLN A 4 5.64 -16.67 0.01
CA GLN A 4 5.93 -15.43 0.74
C GLN A 4 5.70 -14.19 -0.13
N MET A 5 5.84 -14.33 -1.46
CA MET A 5 5.69 -13.27 -2.44
C MET A 5 5.04 -13.84 -3.70
N ARG A 6 3.99 -13.16 -4.20
CA ARG A 6 3.30 -13.52 -5.43
C ARG A 6 3.12 -12.29 -6.31
N LEU A 7 3.78 -12.30 -7.47
CA LEU A 7 3.67 -11.27 -8.50
C LEU A 7 2.43 -11.50 -9.38
N ILE A 8 1.62 -10.46 -9.56
CA ILE A 8 0.57 -10.43 -10.58
C ILE A 8 1.21 -10.09 -11.92
N LYS A 9 1.16 -11.04 -12.86
CA LYS A 9 1.93 -10.98 -14.12
C LYS A 9 1.34 -10.06 -15.20
N LEU A 10 0.14 -9.54 -14.99
CA LEU A 10 -0.49 -8.59 -15.90
C LEU A 10 -0.17 -7.17 -15.38
N PRO A 11 0.47 -6.29 -16.19
CA PRO A 11 0.69 -4.91 -15.78
C PRO A 11 -0.65 -4.18 -15.67
N LEU A 12 -0.76 -3.32 -14.66
CA LEU A 12 -1.90 -2.44 -14.45
C LEU A 12 -1.52 -1.03 -14.86
N ALA A 13 -2.30 -0.42 -15.75
CA ALA A 13 -2.18 1.00 -16.06
C ALA A 13 -2.68 1.84 -14.87
N TYR A 14 -1.98 2.93 -14.57
CA TYR A 14 -2.42 3.87 -13.52
C TYR A 14 -3.63 4.68 -13.99
N GLU A 15 -3.48 5.40 -15.10
CA GLU A 15 -4.48 6.34 -15.62
C GLU A 15 -4.63 6.13 -17.13
N PRO A 16 -5.35 5.08 -17.55
CA PRO A 16 -5.48 4.76 -18.97
C PRO A 16 -6.16 5.92 -19.72
N GLY A 17 -5.50 6.40 -20.78
CA GLY A 17 -5.98 7.54 -21.57
C GLY A 17 -5.38 8.90 -21.17
N LEU A 18 -4.63 8.96 -20.06
CA LEU A 18 -3.85 10.15 -19.67
C LEU A 18 -2.34 9.90 -19.76
N THR A 19 -1.88 8.76 -19.25
CA THR A 19 -0.46 8.36 -19.27
C THR A 19 -0.29 6.94 -19.78
N ASP A 20 0.94 6.60 -20.18
CA ASP A 20 1.39 5.23 -20.46
C ASP A 20 2.01 4.54 -19.23
N SER A 21 1.89 5.17 -18.06
CA SER A 21 2.45 4.66 -16.81
C SER A 21 1.74 3.38 -16.37
N CYS A 22 2.52 2.37 -15.97
CA CYS A 22 2.01 1.09 -15.48
C CYS A 22 2.82 0.55 -14.32
N CYS A 23 2.22 -0.34 -13.52
CA CYS A 23 2.89 -1.07 -12.46
C CYS A 23 2.53 -2.56 -12.46
N TYR A 24 3.38 -3.35 -11.80
CA TYR A 24 3.00 -4.69 -11.36
C TYR A 24 2.58 -4.66 -9.89
N VAL A 25 1.59 -5.47 -9.53
CA VAL A 25 1.17 -5.63 -8.14
C VAL A 25 1.79 -6.90 -7.57
N VAL A 26 2.39 -6.79 -6.40
CA VAL A 26 2.96 -7.92 -5.66
C VAL A 26 2.19 -8.08 -4.35
N LYS A 27 1.74 -9.30 -4.08
CA LYS A 27 1.25 -9.68 -2.76
C LYS A 27 2.39 -10.32 -1.97
N THR A 28 2.76 -9.71 -0.84
CA THR A 28 3.82 -10.19 0.05
C THR A 28 3.24 -10.48 1.43
N VAL A 29 3.69 -11.57 2.05
CA VAL A 29 3.39 -11.92 3.45
C VAL A 29 4.64 -11.68 4.28
N ILE A 30 4.54 -10.77 5.25
CA ILE A 30 5.63 -10.46 6.16
C ILE A 30 5.47 -11.32 7.41
N ASP A 31 6.51 -12.10 7.75
CA ASP A 31 6.59 -12.85 9.00
C ASP A 31 7.32 -11.99 10.05
N PRO A 32 6.62 -11.47 11.08
CA PRO A 32 7.22 -10.59 12.08
C PRO A 32 8.20 -11.30 13.02
N THR A 33 8.27 -12.64 12.97
CA THR A 33 9.21 -13.43 13.79
C THR A 33 10.60 -13.53 13.17
N MET A 34 10.78 -13.05 11.94
CA MET A 34 12.09 -12.98 11.28
C MET A 34 12.92 -11.82 11.84
N VAL A 35 14.19 -12.09 12.16
CA VAL A 35 15.10 -11.25 12.96
C VAL A 35 15.46 -9.89 12.31
N SER A 36 15.01 -9.61 11.08
CA SER A 36 15.36 -8.41 10.31
C SER A 36 14.14 -7.74 9.66
N CYS A 37 13.11 -7.43 10.45
CA CYS A 37 12.01 -6.53 10.02
C CYS A 37 12.31 -5.06 10.35
N ALA A 38 13.58 -4.64 10.30
CA ALA A 38 13.91 -3.23 10.42
C ALA A 38 13.30 -2.48 9.21
N ALA A 39 12.70 -1.32 9.47
CA ALA A 39 12.25 -0.45 8.38
C ALA A 39 13.46 -0.08 7.51
N PRO A 40 13.34 -0.10 6.17
CA PRO A 40 14.41 0.32 5.30
C PRO A 40 14.80 1.77 5.59
N GLU A 41 16.08 2.09 5.42
CA GLU A 41 16.52 3.49 5.47
C GLU A 41 15.94 4.22 4.25
N PRO A 42 15.21 5.33 4.44
CA PRO A 42 14.62 6.08 3.34
C PRO A 42 15.71 6.71 2.47
N GLU A 43 15.44 6.85 1.18
CA GLU A 43 16.28 7.64 0.28
C GLU A 43 16.24 9.14 0.65
N VAL A 44 17.16 9.94 0.10
CA VAL A 44 17.32 11.36 0.48
C VAL A 44 16.05 12.19 0.23
N ASP A 45 15.32 11.87 -0.83
CA ASP A 45 14.06 12.50 -1.22
C ASP A 45 12.83 11.88 -0.51
N GLU A 46 13.02 10.83 0.29
CA GLU A 46 11.98 10.12 1.04
C GLU A 46 11.98 10.48 2.54
N TRP A 47 12.69 11.54 2.94
CA TRP A 47 12.92 11.93 4.34
C TRP A 47 11.64 12.14 5.18
N SER A 48 10.50 12.41 4.54
CA SER A 48 9.22 12.65 5.21
C SER A 48 8.25 11.47 5.18
N LEU A 49 8.65 10.31 4.62
CA LEU A 49 7.77 9.14 4.53
C LEU A 49 7.50 8.55 5.92
N GLN A 50 6.25 8.14 6.13
CA GLN A 50 5.80 7.51 7.35
C GLN A 50 5.11 6.18 7.04
N THR A 51 5.51 5.12 7.73
CA THR A 51 4.88 3.80 7.60
C THR A 51 3.65 3.72 8.50
N ILE A 52 2.49 3.45 7.90
CA ILE A 52 1.23 3.24 8.63
C ILE A 52 0.81 1.78 8.47
N SER A 53 0.66 1.07 9.59
CA SER A 53 0.20 -0.32 9.64
C SER A 53 -1.25 -0.38 10.13
N LEU A 54 -2.17 -0.82 9.27
CA LEU A 54 -3.58 -0.95 9.61
C LEU A 54 -4.02 -2.43 9.69
N PRO A 55 -4.89 -2.80 10.64
CA PRO A 55 -5.54 -4.11 10.63
C PRO A 55 -6.33 -4.34 9.34
N LEU A 56 -6.25 -5.55 8.79
CA LEU A 56 -7.02 -5.95 7.61
C LEU A 56 -8.53 -6.00 7.87
N HIS A 57 -8.93 -6.33 9.10
CA HIS A 57 -10.34 -6.35 9.47
C HIS A 57 -10.86 -4.91 9.67
N GLY A 58 -11.90 -4.56 8.90
CA GLY A 58 -12.45 -3.21 8.85
C GLY A 58 -11.48 -2.21 8.22
N LEU A 59 -10.72 -2.62 7.19
CA LEU A 59 -9.69 -1.78 6.57
C LEU A 59 -10.29 -0.53 5.94
N LEU A 60 -11.45 -0.63 5.27
CA LEU A 60 -12.09 0.50 4.61
C LEU A 60 -12.48 1.58 5.63
N GLU A 61 -13.17 1.20 6.71
CA GLU A 61 -13.60 2.14 7.75
C GLU A 61 -12.39 2.84 8.39
N ARG A 62 -11.28 2.11 8.58
CA ARG A 62 -10.04 2.67 9.12
C ARG A 62 -9.36 3.65 8.19
N LEU A 63 -9.42 3.43 6.88
CA LEU A 63 -8.90 4.37 5.89
C LEU A 63 -9.73 5.66 5.86
N GLU A 64 -11.06 5.53 5.89
CA GLU A 64 -11.97 6.68 5.97
C GLU A 64 -11.76 7.49 7.27
N ASP A 65 -11.56 6.81 8.39
CA ASP A 65 -11.27 7.48 9.67
C ASP A 65 -9.90 8.18 9.65
N LEU A 66 -8.90 7.59 8.98
CA LEU A 66 -7.59 8.20 8.82
C LEU A 66 -7.66 9.48 7.97
N GLU A 67 -8.42 9.48 6.88
CA GLU A 67 -8.69 10.68 6.06
C GLU A 67 -9.37 11.77 6.88
N LYS A 68 -10.41 11.42 7.66
CA LYS A 68 -11.12 12.36 8.55
C LYS A 68 -10.22 12.97 9.62
N GLN A 69 -9.32 12.18 10.21
CA GLN A 69 -8.37 12.64 11.23
C GLN A 69 -7.37 13.69 10.69
N HIS A 70 -7.18 13.74 9.38
CA HIS A 70 -6.31 14.70 8.70
C HIS A 70 -7.10 15.81 8.01
N ASP A 71 -8.34 16.08 8.45
CA ASP A 71 -9.21 17.12 7.90
C ASP A 71 -9.40 17.03 6.37
N GLY A 72 -9.35 15.82 5.81
CA GLY A 72 -9.44 15.58 4.36
C GLY A 72 -8.20 16.00 3.56
N LEU A 73 -7.10 16.36 4.22
CA LEU A 73 -5.83 16.69 3.58
C LEU A 73 -5.01 15.45 3.22
N LEU A 74 -5.34 14.29 3.80
CA LEU A 74 -4.77 13.00 3.44
C LEU A 74 -5.63 12.32 2.38
N VAL A 75 -5.08 12.15 1.17
CA VAL A 75 -5.75 11.45 0.07
C VAL A 75 -5.32 9.98 0.05
N ILE A 76 -6.28 9.07 0.11
CA ILE A 76 -6.03 7.63 -0.01
C ILE A 76 -5.90 7.24 -1.49
N ASP A 77 -4.84 6.51 -1.84
CA ASP A 77 -4.64 5.99 -3.20
C ASP A 77 -5.84 5.11 -3.62
N SER A 78 -6.34 5.33 -4.84
CA SER A 78 -7.55 4.66 -5.35
C SER A 78 -7.41 3.14 -5.40
N ARG A 79 -6.20 2.60 -5.55
CA ARG A 79 -5.94 1.15 -5.56
C ARG A 79 -5.98 0.58 -4.14
N VAL A 80 -5.51 1.34 -3.15
CA VAL A 80 -5.63 0.96 -1.73
C VAL A 80 -7.10 0.97 -1.30
N TYR A 81 -7.84 2.00 -1.69
CA TYR A 81 -9.28 2.08 -1.46
C TYR A 81 -10.02 0.91 -2.13
N SER A 82 -9.71 0.63 -3.41
CA SER A 82 -10.30 -0.49 -4.15
C SER A 82 -10.01 -1.84 -3.48
N LEU A 83 -8.78 -2.06 -3.00
CA LEU A 83 -8.41 -3.24 -2.24
C LEU A 83 -9.21 -3.39 -0.94
N ALA A 84 -9.44 -2.29 -0.23
CA ALA A 84 -10.19 -2.31 1.03
C ALA A 84 -11.70 -2.53 0.83
N SER A 85 -12.24 -2.13 -0.32
CA SER A 85 -13.67 -2.24 -0.65
C SER A 85 -14.11 -3.61 -1.16
N GLY A 86 -13.17 -4.47 -1.57
CA GLY A 86 -13.44 -5.79 -2.17
C GLY A 86 -13.16 -6.95 -1.23
#